data_AF-A0A938MXV0-F1
#
_entry.id   AF-A0A938MXV0-F1
#
_cell.length_a   1.000
_cell.length_b   1.000
_cell.length_c   1.000
_cell.angle_alpha   90.00
_cell.angle_beta   90.00
_cell.angle_gamma   90.00
#
_symmetry.space_group_name_H-M   'P 1'
#
loop_
_entity.id
_entity.type
_entity.pdbx_description
1 polymer ?
#
loop_
_entity_poly.entity_id
_entity_poly.type
_entity_poly.pdbx_seq_one_letter_code
_entity_poly.pdbx_strand_id
1 'polypeptide(L)'
;GHARITGPCGDTMEFWVQVADGQIAQIGFTTTGCGSSRSAGSMATELAVNRLLGEAARIEQPDILKALGGLPKDSEHCALLAANTLKAAIHDCVSRGGSQDSGC
;
A
#
# COMPACT_ATOMS: atom_id res chain seq x y z
N GLY A 1 4.85 4.72 -9.21
CA GLY A 1 3.40 4.47 -9.12
C GLY A 1 2.84 5.19 -7.92
N HIS A 2 1.59 5.61 -8.04
CA HIS A 2 0.86 6.32 -6.99
C HIS A 2 -0.59 5.85 -6.95
N ALA A 3 -1.15 5.70 -5.75
CA ALA A 3 -2.57 5.45 -5.60
C ALA A 3 -3.09 6.05 -4.30
N ARG A 4 -4.34 6.50 -4.35
CA ARG A 4 -5.10 7.04 -3.22
C ARG A 4 -6.48 6.43 -3.20
N ILE A 5 -6.85 5.78 -2.09
CA ILE A 5 -8.14 5.14 -1.90
C ILE A 5 -8.74 5.59 -0.57
N THR A 6 -10.03 5.91 -0.58
CA THR A 6 -10.81 6.19 0.62
C THR A 6 -11.65 4.97 0.97
N GLY A 7 -11.44 4.43 2.18
CA GLY A 7 -12.17 3.29 2.69
C GLY A 7 -13.60 3.65 3.13
N PRO A 8 -14.45 2.63 3.35
CA PRO A 8 -15.86 2.84 3.75
C PRO A 8 -16.02 3.46 5.14
N CYS A 9 -14.97 3.43 5.97
CA CYS A 9 -14.92 4.08 7.28
C CYS A 9 -14.61 5.59 7.22
N GLY A 10 -14.32 6.13 6.03
CA GLY A 10 -13.89 7.53 5.84
C GLY A 10 -12.38 7.73 5.88
N ASP A 11 -11.60 6.72 6.26
CA ASP A 11 -10.14 6.78 6.25
C ASP A 11 -9.63 6.83 4.81
N THR A 12 -8.75 7.78 4.51
CA THR A 12 -8.05 7.83 3.23
C THR A 12 -6.64 7.33 3.42
N MET A 13 -6.19 6.49 2.50
CA MET A 13 -4.82 5.98 2.46
C MET A 13 -4.25 6.23 1.08
N GLU A 14 -2.98 6.57 1.06
CA GLU A 14 -2.26 6.92 -0.15
C GLU A 14 -0.86 6.31 -0.08
N PHE A 15 -0.42 5.71 -1.19
CA PHE A 15 0.88 5.09 -1.33
C PHE A 15 1.61 5.65 -2.54
N TRP A 16 2.92 5.80 -2.39
CA TRP A 16 3.86 6.14 -3.45
C TRP A 16 4.94 5.09 -3.49
N VAL A 17 5.14 4.52 -4.68
CA VAL A 17 6.09 3.44 -4.95
C VAL A 17 7.04 3.90 -6.04
N GLN A 18 8.33 3.82 -5.77
CA GLN A 18 9.41 4.04 -6.72
C GLN A 18 10.09 2.71 -7.02
N VAL A 19 10.22 2.41 -8.31
CA VAL A 19 10.76 1.16 -8.81
C VAL A 19 12.07 1.43 -9.51
N ALA A 20 13.09 0.62 -9.21
CA ALA A 20 14.35 0.57 -9.94
C ALA A 20 14.64 -0.90 -10.30
N ASP A 21 15.01 -1.16 -11.55
CA ASP A 21 15.38 -2.51 -12.03
C ASP A 21 14.34 -3.60 -11.72
N GLY A 22 13.05 -3.24 -11.78
CA GLY A 22 11.93 -4.17 -11.51
C GLY A 22 11.66 -4.46 -10.02
N GLN A 23 12.38 -3.80 -9.11
CA GLN A 23 12.22 -3.90 -7.65
C GLN A 23 11.76 -2.59 -7.04
N ILE A 24 11.02 -2.67 -5.93
CA ILE A 24 10.62 -1.49 -5.15
C ILE A 24 11.86 -0.92 -4.45
N ALA A 25 12.38 0.18 -5.00
CA ALA A 25 13.53 0.89 -4.45
C ALA A 25 13.14 1.76 -3.26
N GLN A 26 12.01 2.46 -3.37
CA GLN A 26 11.44 3.22 -2.27
C GLN A 26 9.92 3.09 -2.25
N ILE A 27 9.39 3.10 -1.05
CA ILE A 27 7.95 3.12 -0.83
C ILE A 27 7.66 4.01 0.36
N GLY A 28 6.57 4.76 0.26
CA GLY A 28 6.01 5.42 1.43
C GLY A 28 4.50 5.50 1.33
N PHE A 29 3.91 5.90 2.45
CA PHE A 29 2.48 5.98 2.59
C PHE A 29 2.09 7.19 3.45
N THR A 30 0.86 7.64 3.28
CA THR A 30 0.19 8.53 4.22
C THR A 30 -1.24 8.07 4.43
N THR A 31 -1.79 8.41 5.60
CA THR A 31 -3.19 8.13 5.89
C THR A 31 -3.77 9.21 6.79
N THR A 32 -5.04 9.55 6.55
CA THR A 32 -5.84 10.41 7.42
C THR A 32 -6.53 9.63 8.54
N GLY A 33 -6.31 8.31 8.59
CA GLY A 33 -7.02 7.40 9.48
C GLY A 33 -6.47 7.30 10.90
N CYS A 34 -7.08 6.39 11.65
CA CYS A 34 -6.72 6.14 13.05
C CYS A 34 -5.34 5.45 13.21
N GLY A 35 -4.92 5.18 14.46
CA GLY A 35 -3.66 4.49 14.76
C GLY A 35 -3.54 3.11 14.10
N SER A 36 -4.67 2.39 13.97
CA SER A 36 -4.72 1.10 13.27
C SER A 36 -4.39 1.24 11.78
N SER A 37 -4.92 2.28 11.12
CA SER A 37 -4.64 2.59 9.71
C SER A 37 -3.18 2.95 9.49
N ARG A 38 -2.56 3.70 10.42
CA ARG A 38 -1.12 3.98 10.37
C ARG A 38 -0.26 2.72 10.55
N SER A 39 -0.64 1.85 11.49
CA SER A 39 0.09 0.60 11.74
C SER A 39 -0.01 -0.35 10.54
N ALA A 40 -1.21 -0.48 9.96
CA ALA A 40 -1.43 -1.26 8.75
C ALA A 40 -0.65 -0.74 7.55
N GLY A 41 -0.67 0.58 7.32
CA GLY A 41 0.11 1.21 6.25
C GLY A 41 1.62 0.99 6.40
N SER A 42 2.14 1.17 7.62
CA SER A 42 3.55 0.94 7.93
C SER A 42 3.97 -0.50 7.65
N MET A 43 3.19 -1.46 8.14
CA MET A 43 3.48 -2.87 7.91
C MET A 43 3.40 -3.24 6.43
N ALA A 44 2.42 -2.69 5.71
CA ALA A 44 2.33 -2.88 4.26
C ALA A 44 3.57 -2.35 3.53
N THR A 45 4.12 -1.19 3.94
CA THR A 45 5.37 -0.67 3.36
C THR A 45 6.57 -1.57 3.66
N GLU A 46 6.72 -2.07 4.87
CA GLU A 46 7.81 -2.97 5.24
C GLU A 46 7.75 -4.31 4.51
N LEU A 47 6.54 -4.82 4.26
CA LEU A 47 6.37 -6.06 3.49
C LEU A 47 6.72 -5.87 2.00
N ALA A 48 6.57 -4.66 1.47
CA ALA A 48 6.74 -4.35 0.05
C ALA A 48 8.14 -3.84 -0.32
N VAL A 49 8.86 -3.17 0.59
CA VAL A 49 10.19 -2.62 0.30
C VAL A 49 11.18 -3.73 -0.08
N ASN A 50 12.08 -3.46 -1.03
CA ASN A 50 13.05 -4.43 -1.57
C ASN A 50 12.45 -5.70 -2.19
N ARG A 51 11.14 -5.72 -2.48
CA ARG A 51 10.51 -6.82 -3.21
C ARG A 51 10.38 -6.51 -4.69
N LEU A 52 10.36 -7.57 -5.48
CA LEU A 52 9.96 -7.49 -6.90
C LEU A 52 8.50 -7.06 -6.99
N LEU A 53 8.16 -6.32 -8.05
CA LEU A 53 6.79 -5.85 -8.29
C LEU A 53 5.75 -6.99 -8.24
N GLY A 54 6.10 -8.15 -8.79
CA GLY A 54 5.22 -9.33 -8.78
C GLY A 54 5.02 -9.93 -7.39
N GLU A 55 6.00 -9.82 -6.49
CA GLU A 55 5.84 -10.26 -5.10
C GLU A 55 5.04 -9.24 -4.29
N ALA A 56 5.36 -7.96 -4.44
CA ALA A 56 4.66 -6.90 -3.73
C ALA A 56 3.18 -6.83 -4.12
N ALA A 57 2.84 -7.15 -5.38
CA ALA A 57 1.45 -7.25 -5.85
C ALA A 57 0.66 -8.42 -5.21
N ARG A 58 1.35 -9.41 -4.62
CA ARG A 58 0.73 -10.54 -3.91
C ARG A 58 0.42 -10.25 -2.45
N ILE A 59 0.88 -9.13 -1.89
CA ILE A 59 0.64 -8.78 -0.49
C ILE A 59 -0.85 -8.54 -0.29
N GLU A 60 -1.49 -9.34 0.57
CA GLU A 60 -2.92 -9.24 0.85
C GLU A 60 -3.20 -8.83 2.30
N GLN A 61 -4.47 -8.54 2.60
CA GLN A 61 -4.95 -8.29 3.95
C GLN A 61 -4.44 -9.31 4.99
N PRO A 62 -4.54 -10.65 4.78
CA PRO A 62 -4.04 -11.62 5.74
C PRO A 62 -2.53 -11.51 6.01
N ASP A 63 -1.71 -11.12 5.02
CA ASP A 63 -0.27 -10.97 5.22
C ASP A 63 0.04 -9.80 6.16
N ILE A 64 -0.65 -8.67 5.96
CA ILE A 64 -0.53 -7.49 6.82
C ILE A 64 -1.01 -7.81 8.24
N LEU A 65 -2.17 -8.48 8.37
CA LEU A 65 -2.69 -8.90 9.67
C LEU A 65 -1.73 -9.85 10.39
N LYS A 66 -1.17 -10.83 9.68
CA LYS A 66 -0.21 -11.78 10.25
C LYS A 66 1.07 -11.08 10.68
N ALA A 67 1.57 -10.14 9.87
CA ALA A 67 2.78 -9.37 10.19
C ALA A 67 2.58 -8.42 11.39
N LEU A 68 1.36 -7.88 11.57
CA LEU A 68 0.99 -7.12 12.76
C LEU A 68 0.74 -7.97 14.00
N GLY A 69 0.62 -9.29 13.88
CA GLY A 69 0.21 -10.18 14.98
C GLY A 69 -1.31 -10.19 15.25
N GLY A 70 -2.09 -9.67 14.30
CA GLY A 70 -3.55 -9.55 14.37
C GLY A 70 -4.03 -8.13 14.64
N LEU A 71 -5.25 -7.83 14.19
CA LEU A 71 -6.00 -6.63 14.55
C LEU A 71 -7.36 -7.04 15.11
N PRO A 72 -7.98 -6.21 15.96
CA PRO A 72 -9.38 -6.42 16.32
C PRO A 72 -10.26 -6.40 15.07
N LYS A 73 -11.32 -7.23 15.04
CA LYS A 73 -12.24 -7.38 13.90
C LYS A 73 -12.70 -6.06 13.32
N ASP A 74 -13.01 -5.10 14.18
CA ASP A 74 -13.50 -3.78 13.76
C ASP A 74 -12.44 -2.96 13.01
N SER A 75 -11.15 -3.26 13.16
CA SER A 75 -10.02 -2.57 12.49
C SER A 75 -9.40 -3.40 11.35
N GLU A 76 -9.89 -4.61 11.06
CA GLU A 76 -9.36 -5.42 9.95
C GLU A 76 -9.55 -4.73 8.59
N HIS A 77 -10.56 -3.87 8.47
CA HIS A 77 -10.80 -3.06 7.28
C HIS A 77 -9.65 -2.07 6.97
N CYS A 78 -8.90 -1.64 7.99
CA CYS A 78 -7.71 -0.80 7.81
C CYS A 78 -6.60 -1.55 7.08
N ALA A 79 -6.41 -2.84 7.40
CA ALA A 79 -5.46 -3.70 6.72
C ALA A 79 -5.89 -3.99 5.27
N LEU A 80 -7.18 -4.18 5.03
CA LEU A 80 -7.72 -4.33 3.69
C LEU A 80 -7.49 -3.06 2.85
N LEU A 81 -7.76 -1.89 3.42
CA LEU A 81 -7.51 -0.60 2.76
C LEU A 81 -6.03 -0.43 2.39
N ALA A 82 -5.12 -0.77 3.31
CA ALA A 82 -3.69 -0.72 3.07
C ALA A 82 -3.25 -1.65 1.92
N ALA A 83 -3.66 -2.92 1.96
CA ALA A 83 -3.36 -3.88 0.89
C ALA A 83 -3.88 -3.41 -0.46
N ASN A 84 -5.13 -2.96 -0.54
CA ASN A 84 -5.74 -2.53 -1.78
C ASN A 84 -5.05 -1.28 -2.36
N THR A 85 -4.72 -0.31 -1.51
CA THR A 85 -4.04 0.93 -1.95
C THR A 85 -2.62 0.64 -2.42
N LEU A 86 -1.88 -0.22 -1.71
CA LEU A 86 -0.57 -0.68 -2.11
C LEU A 86 -0.60 -1.38 -3.47
N LYS A 87 -1.51 -2.35 -3.64
CA LYS A 87 -1.68 -3.06 -4.93
C LYS A 87 -2.03 -2.09 -6.05
N ALA A 88 -2.90 -1.11 -5.80
CA ALA A 88 -3.25 -0.09 -6.77
C ALA A 88 -2.03 0.77 -7.17
N ALA A 89 -1.19 1.17 -6.21
CA ALA A 89 0.02 1.97 -6.49
C ALA A 89 1.07 1.17 -7.29
N ILE A 90 1.20 -0.12 -7.01
CA ILE A 90 2.06 -1.04 -7.77
C ILE A 90 1.51 -1.24 -9.18
N HIS A 91 0.21 -1.49 -9.32
CA HIS A 91 -0.45 -1.65 -10.61
C HIS A 91 -0.36 -0.38 -11.45
N ASP A 92 -0.54 0.80 -10.83
CA ASP A 92 -0.31 2.09 -11.45
C ASP A 92 1.16 2.22 -11.90
N CYS A 93 2.13 1.77 -11.10
CA CYS A 93 3.53 1.78 -11.53
C CYS A 93 3.81 0.91 -12.76
N VAL A 94 3.21 -0.29 -12.80
CA VAL A 94 3.33 -1.22 -13.94
C VAL A 94 2.62 -0.66 -15.17
N SER A 95 1.43 -0.09 -14.98
CA SER A 95 0.60 0.48 -16.06
C SER A 95 1.18 1.80 -16.59
N ARG A 96 1.75 2.64 -15.72
CA ARG A 96 2.40 3.92 -16.04
C ARG A 96 3.88 3.79 -16.38
N GLY A 97 4.43 2.59 -16.52
CA GLY A 97 5.75 2.36 -17.09
C GLY A 97 5.96 2.98 -18.49
N GLY A 98 4.95 3.64 -19.08
CA GLY A 98 5.03 4.46 -20.28
C GLY A 98 4.62 5.95 -20.16
N SER A 99 4.24 6.51 -19.00
CA SER A 99 3.87 7.94 -18.93
C SER A 99 4.05 8.53 -17.53
N GLN A 100 5.19 9.19 -17.34
CA GLN A 100 5.28 10.31 -16.40
C GLN A 100 4.32 11.39 -16.90
N ASP A 101 3.28 11.70 -16.13
CA ASP A 101 2.83 13.07 -16.01
C ASP A 101 1.77 13.21 -14.93
N SER A 102 1.92 14.28 -14.15
CA SER A 102 0.87 15.20 -13.66
C SER A 102 1.29 15.78 -12.31
N GLY A 103 2.39 16.54 -12.30
CA GLY A 103 2.53 17.68 -11.39
C GLY A 103 2.23 18.92 -12.21
N CYS A 104 1.01 19.43 -12.11
CA CYS A 104 0.68 20.81 -12.47
C CYS A 104 1.03 21.69 -11.27
#